data_AF-A0A4Q3XW11-F1
#
_entry.id   AF-A0A4Q3XW11-F1
#
_cell.length_a   1.000
_cell.length_b   1.000
_cell.length_c   1.000
_cell.angle_alpha   90.00
_cell.angle_beta   90.00
_cell.angle_gamma   90.00
#
_symmetry.space_group_name_H-M   'P 1'
#
loop_
_entity.id
_entity.type
_entity.pdbx_description
1 polymer ?
#
loop_
_entity_poly.entity_id
_entity_poly.type
_entity_poly.pdbx_seq_one_letter_code
_entity_poly.pdbx_strand_id
1 'polypeptide(L)' 'LMTKQVDDGIAAGVFETDRPRQAARAIVVMCVSVAQWYRPSGPQTPEEIARDYVRFALDLVRLQRP' A
#
# COMPACT_ATOMS: atom_id res chain seq x y z
N LEU A 1 13.36 -0.23 0.25
CA LEU A 1 12.63 0.09 1.50
C LEU A 1 11.45 0.96 1.10
N MET A 2 10.21 0.67 1.53
CA MET A 2 8.97 1.29 1.03
C MET A 2 9.07 2.80 0.70
N THR A 3 9.74 3.59 1.55
CA THR A 3 10.01 5.01 1.30
C THR A 3 10.66 5.29 -0.06
N LYS A 4 11.69 4.51 -0.44
CA LYS A 4 12.33 4.62 -1.75
C LYS A 4 11.36 4.37 -2.90
N GLN A 5 10.48 3.36 -2.79
CA GLN A 5 9.50 3.10 -3.84
C GLN A 5 8.51 4.27 -4.01
N VAL A 6 8.11 4.91 -2.91
CA VAL A 6 7.28 6.11 -2.97
C VAL A 6 8.04 7.29 -3.57
N ASP A 7 9.29 7.52 -3.15
CA ASP A 7 10.13 8.60 -3.68
C ASP A 7 10.40 8.41 -5.19
N ASP A 8 10.70 7.19 -5.62
CA ASP A 8 10.93 6.86 -7.04
C ASP A 8 9.65 7.11 -7.88
N GLY A 9 8.47 6.78 -7.35
CA GLY A 9 7.21 7.03 -8.06
C GLY A 9 6.81 8.51 -8.10
N ILE A 10 7.17 9.30 -7.09
CA ILE A 10 7.05 10.77 -7.15
C ILE A 10 8.01 11.33 -8.21
N ALA A 11 9.27 10.88 -8.23
CA ALA A 11 10.25 11.30 -9.23
C ALA A 11 9.82 10.94 -10.66
N ALA A 12 9.12 9.82 -10.84
CA ALA A 12 8.55 9.40 -12.11
C ALA A 12 7.21 10.10 -12.46
N GLY A 13 6.67 10.95 -11.58
CA GLY A 13 5.40 11.66 -11.80
C GLY A 13 4.16 10.77 -11.73
N VAL A 14 4.25 9.55 -11.20
CA VAL A 14 3.12 8.62 -11.10
C VAL A 14 2.41 8.68 -9.75
N PHE A 15 3.05 9.25 -8.72
CA PHE A 15 2.48 9.43 -7.38
C PHE A 15 2.46 10.91 -6.99
N GLU A 16 1.42 11.34 -6.26
CA GLU A 16 1.19 12.74 -5.90
C GLU A 16 0.92 12.98 -4.40
N THR A 17 1.29 12.03 -3.53
CA THR A 17 1.15 12.22 -2.09
C THR A 17 2.05 13.37 -1.59
N ASP A 18 1.49 14.26 -0.78
CA ASP A 18 2.21 15.36 -0.11
C ASP A 18 2.95 14.89 1.16
N ARG A 19 2.80 13.60 1.51
CA ARG A 19 3.32 12.99 2.74
C ARG A 19 4.00 11.63 2.45
N PRO A 20 5.08 11.58 1.64
CA PRO A 20 5.65 10.33 1.14
C PRO A 20 6.12 9.37 2.24
N ARG A 21 6.78 9.91 3.27
CA ARG A 21 7.28 9.09 4.40
C ARG A 21 6.14 8.51 5.24
N GLN A 22 5.07 9.29 5.46
CA GLN A 22 3.91 8.83 6.20
C GLN A 22 3.12 7.78 5.39
N ALA A 23 2.94 8.00 4.08
CA ALA A 23 2.32 7.04 3.19
C ALA A 23 3.08 5.70 3.20
N ALA A 24 4.41 5.73 3.03
CA ALA A 24 5.24 4.54 3.09
C ALA A 24 5.12 3.79 4.43
N ARG A 25 5.14 4.52 5.56
CA ARG A 25 4.95 3.92 6.89
C ARG A 25 3.57 3.29 7.04
N ALA A 26 2.51 3.97 6.61
CA ALA A 26 1.15 3.46 6.67
C ALA A 26 1.00 2.17 5.87
N ILE A 27 1.56 2.10 4.65
CA ILE A 27 1.55 0.89 3.82
C ILE A 27 2.21 -0.29 4.54
N VAL A 28 3.40 -0.08 5.12
CA VAL A 28 4.09 -1.14 5.87
C VAL A 28 3.26 -1.60 7.08
N VAL A 29 2.71 -0.67 7.85
CA VAL A 29 1.89 -0.99 9.04
C VAL A 29 0.63 -1.77 8.63
N MET A 30 -0.06 -1.35 7.56
CA MET A 30 -1.22 -2.06 7.04
C MET A 30 -0.87 -3.50 6.68
N CYS A 31 0.17 -3.73 5.87
CA CYS A 31 0.56 -5.09 5.47
C CYS A 31 0.97 -5.97 6.66
N VAL A 32 1.68 -5.41 7.66
CA VAL A 32 2.05 -6.14 8.88
C VAL A 32 0.80 -6.51 9.70
N SER A 33 -0.20 -5.63 9.75
CA SER A 33 -1.43 -5.90 10.50
C SER A 33 -2.17 -7.14 9.99
N VAL A 34 -2.11 -7.45 8.69
CA VAL A 34 -2.77 -8.63 8.09
C VAL A 34 -2.39 -9.92 8.80
N ALA A 35 -1.10 -10.08 9.14
CA ALA A 35 -0.62 -11.26 9.84
C ALA A 35 -1.22 -11.44 11.24
N GLN A 36 -1.74 -10.38 11.86
CA GLN A 36 -2.31 -10.42 13.21
C GLN A 36 -3.76 -10.89 13.23
N TRP A 37 -4.49 -10.77 12.12
CA TRP A 37 -5.93 -11.06 12.07
C TRP A 37 -6.34 -12.05 10.98
N TYR A 38 -5.49 -12.32 9.98
CA TYR A 38 -5.80 -13.28 8.92
C TYR A 38 -6.08 -14.68 9.47
N ARG A 39 -7.07 -15.35 8.89
CA ARG A 39 -7.48 -16.72 9.24
C ARG A 39 -7.71 -17.51 7.95
N PRO A 40 -7.08 -18.68 7.77
CA PRO A 40 -7.26 -19.50 6.55
C PRO A 40 -8.70 -19.96 6.28
N SER A 41 -9.51 -20.13 7.33
CA SER A 41 -10.94 -20.46 7.23
C SER A 41 -11.84 -19.22 7.11
N GLY A 42 -11.25 -18.04 6.93
CA GLY A 42 -11.96 -16.78 6.76
C GLY A 42 -12.64 -16.66 5.39
N PRO A 43 -13.47 -15.62 5.22
CA PRO A 43 -14.26 -15.43 4.00
C PRO A 43 -13.44 -14.90 2.81
N GLN A 44 -12.19 -14.49 3.02
CA GLN A 44 -11.30 -13.96 1.97
C GLN A 44 -10.02 -14.77 1.88
N THR A 45 -9.55 -15.04 0.67
CA THR A 45 -8.24 -15.66 0.43
C THR A 45 -7.10 -14.64 0.65
N PRO A 46 -5.86 -15.08 0.88
CA PRO A 46 -4.69 -14.19 0.92
C PRO A 46 -4.57 -13.28 -0.29
N GLU A 47 -4.88 -13.80 -1.48
CA GLU A 47 -4.78 -13.08 -2.74
C GLU A 47 -5.85 -11.99 -2.86
N GLU A 48 -7.06 -12.23 -2.34
CA GLU A 48 -8.12 -11.22 -2.26
C GLU A 48 -7.72 -10.08 -1.33
N ILE A 49 -7.21 -10.41 -0.15
CA ILE A 49 -6.71 -9.42 0.81
C ILE A 49 -5.56 -8.62 0.19
N ALA A 50 -4.62 -9.29 -0.47
CA ALA A 50 -3.50 -8.62 -1.12
C ALA A 50 -3.97 -7.65 -2.21
N ARG A 51 -4.96 -8.02 -3.03
CA ARG A 51 -5.54 -7.14 -4.05
C ARG A 51 -6.14 -5.87 -3.44
N ASP A 52 -6.88 -6.01 -2.35
CA ASP A 52 -7.48 -4.86 -1.66
C ASP A 52 -6.40 -3.95 -1.05
N TYR A 53 -5.39 -4.53 -0.41
CA TYR A 53 -4.29 -3.78 0.20
C TYR A 53 -3.40 -3.07 -0.81
N VAL A 54 -3.20 -3.64 -2.01
CA VAL A 54 -2.57 -2.95 -3.12
C VAL A 54 -3.37 -1.70 -3.50
N ARG A 55 -4.71 -1.81 -3.60
CA ARG A 55 -5.55 -0.65 -3.92
C ARG A 55 -5.45 0.43 -2.84
N PHE A 56 -5.51 0.07 -1.57
CA PHE A 56 -5.33 1.03 -0.46
C PHE A 56 -3.96 1.69 -0.49
N ALA A 57 -2.90 0.94 -0.79
CA ALA A 57 -1.55 1.49 -0.92
C ALA A 57 -1.45 2.49 -2.08
N LEU A 58 -2.07 2.18 -3.23
CA LEU A 58 -2.12 3.08 -4.39
C LEU A 58 -2.91 4.36 -4.11
N ASP A 59 -4.00 4.27 -3.35
CA ASP A 59 -4.79 5.43 -2.93
C ASP A 59 -3.98 6.33 -1.98
N LEU A 60 -3.23 5.74 -1.03
CA LEU A 60 -2.36 6.49 -0.10
C LEU A 60 -1.23 7.26 -0.79
N VAL A 61 -0.65 6.71 -1.85
CA VAL A 61 0.37 7.40 -2.66
C VAL A 61 -0.22 8.32 -3.71
N ARG A 62 -1.55 8.36 -3.83
CA ARG A 62 -2.29 9.14 -4.84
C ARG A 62 -1.80 8.83 -6.24
N LEU A 63 -1.87 7.56 -6.62
CA LEU A 63 -1.55 7.11 -7.98
C LEU A 63 -2.32 7.92 -9.01
N GLN A 64 -1.61 8.55 -9.93
CA GLN A 64 -2.21 9.13 -11.13
C GLN A 64 -2.58 8.00 -12.08
N ARG A 65 -3.87 7.90 -12.38
CA ARG A 65 -4.34 7.01 -13.44
C ARG A 65 -4.17 7.75 -14.77
N PRO A 66 -3.52 7.14 -15.78
CA PRO A 66 -3.44 7.73 -17.11
C PRO A 66 -4.82 7.89 -17.75
#